data_AF-A0A7T8GVG0-F1
#
_entry.id   AF-A0A7T8GVG0-F1
#
_cell.length_a   1.000
_cell.length_b   1.000
_cell.length_c   1.000
_cell.angle_alpha   90.00
_cell.angle_beta   90.00
_cell.angle_gamma   90.00
#
_symmetry.space_group_name_H-M   'P 1'
#
loop_
_entity.id
_entity.type
_entity.pdbx_description
1 polymer ?
#
loop_
_entity_poly.entity_id
_entity_poly.type
_entity_poly.pdbx_seq_one_letter_code
_entity_poly.pdbx_strand_id
1 'polypeptide(L)'
;CFLNGLGDHFKGIGHFIKSLNDDNLAIVKAKKLFKDPKLPGQLAFIKGNFNQLVHAILSLQERLSLAESIGILEMVQMQLTVEFFASKLNSTLELKDDQLALLFSCTPITSVDCKKVFSKLKSLLSDQRTSLTEACNT
;
A
#
# COMPACT_ATOMS: atom_id res chain seq x y z
N CYS A 1 -13.01 -11.86 8.04
CA CYS A 1 -13.18 -12.57 6.75
C CYS A 1 -12.55 -11.94 5.50
N PHE A 2 -12.04 -10.69 5.49
CA PHE A 2 -11.57 -10.02 4.25
C PHE A 2 -10.23 -10.54 3.67
N LEU A 3 -9.37 -11.12 4.53
CA LEU A 3 -8.08 -11.70 4.13
C LEU A 3 -8.15 -13.21 3.83
N ASN A 4 -9.19 -13.91 4.30
CA ASN A 4 -9.36 -15.35 4.05
C ASN A 4 -9.43 -15.66 2.55
N GLY A 5 -10.22 -14.88 1.79
CA GLY A 5 -10.30 -15.05 0.33
C GLY A 5 -9.02 -14.67 -0.42
N LEU A 6 -8.16 -13.82 0.14
CA LEU A 6 -6.85 -13.51 -0.48
C LEU A 6 -5.91 -14.71 -0.38
N GLY A 7 -5.87 -15.39 0.77
CA GLY A 7 -5.02 -16.55 0.98
C GLY A 7 -5.37 -17.72 0.05
N ASP A 8 -6.66 -17.99 -0.13
CA ASP A 8 -7.13 -19.08 -0.99
C ASP A 8 -6.87 -18.79 -2.47
N HIS A 9 -7.16 -17.57 -2.93
CA HIS A 9 -6.83 -17.16 -4.31
C HIS A 9 -5.32 -17.17 -4.56
N PHE A 10 -4.51 -16.71 -3.59
CA PHE A 10 -3.06 -16.71 -3.72
C PHE A 10 -2.49 -18.12 -3.89
N LYS A 11 -2.96 -19.09 -3.09
CA LYS A 11 -2.58 -20.50 -3.22
C LYS A 11 -2.97 -21.08 -4.58
N GLY A 12 -4.21 -20.83 -5.02
CA GLY A 12 -4.71 -21.31 -6.31
C GLY A 12 -3.89 -20.76 -7.49
N ILE A 13 -3.63 -19.46 -7.49
CA ILE A 13 -2.79 -18.81 -8.52
C ILE A 13 -1.36 -19.34 -8.46
N GLY A 14 -0.78 -19.51 -7.28
CA GLY A 14 0.56 -20.07 -7.10
C GLY A 14 0.69 -21.48 -7.67
N HIS A 15 -0.31 -22.34 -7.46
CA HIS A 15 -0.36 -23.67 -8.05
C HIS A 15 -0.43 -23.61 -9.58
N PHE A 16 -1.32 -22.77 -10.13
CA PHE A 16 -1.45 -22.58 -11.57
C PHE A 16 -0.14 -22.09 -12.20
N ILE A 17 0.49 -21.04 -11.66
CA ILE A 17 1.77 -20.51 -12.18
C ILE A 17 2.87 -21.57 -12.12
N LYS A 18 2.88 -22.41 -11.08
CA LYS A 18 3.85 -23.51 -10.97
C LYS A 18 3.66 -24.57 -12.07
N SER A 19 2.42 -24.81 -12.50
CA SER A 19 2.10 -25.79 -13.56
C SER A 19 2.42 -25.32 -15.00
N LEU A 20 2.66 -24.03 -15.23
CA LEU A 20 3.00 -23.51 -16.55
C LEU A 20 4.43 -23.89 -16.97
N ASN A 21 4.71 -23.98 -18.26
CA ASN A 21 6.07 -24.22 -18.78
C ASN A 21 6.94 -22.95 -18.74
N ASP A 22 8.27 -23.12 -18.75
CA ASP A 22 9.24 -22.02 -18.64
C ASP A 22 9.58 -21.34 -19.98
N ASP A 23 8.73 -21.52 -20.99
CA ASP A 23 8.97 -21.09 -22.37
C ASP A 23 8.87 -19.56 -22.55
N ASN A 24 8.39 -18.85 -21.53
CA ASN A 24 8.25 -17.39 -21.53
C ASN A 24 8.91 -16.77 -20.29
N LEU A 25 9.74 -15.74 -20.52
CA LEU A 25 10.40 -14.97 -19.47
C LEU A 25 9.43 -14.40 -18.41
N ALA A 26 8.20 -14.05 -18.80
CA ALA A 26 7.17 -13.57 -17.88
C ALA A 26 6.76 -14.67 -16.88
N ILE A 27 6.62 -15.91 -17.34
CA ILE A 27 6.27 -17.07 -16.50
C ILE A 27 7.41 -17.36 -15.53
N VAL A 28 8.66 -17.35 -16.01
CA VAL A 28 9.86 -17.54 -15.16
C VAL A 28 9.92 -16.47 -14.06
N LYS A 29 9.67 -15.20 -14.41
CA LYS A 29 9.61 -14.10 -13.44
C LYS A 29 8.47 -14.28 -12.44
N ALA A 30 7.29 -14.65 -12.90
CA ALA A 30 6.14 -14.92 -12.03
C ALA A 30 6.42 -16.07 -11.05
N LYS A 31 6.99 -17.19 -11.53
CA LYS A 31 7.43 -18.30 -10.66
C LYS A 31 8.47 -17.86 -9.63
N LYS A 32 9.41 -16.99 -10.00
CA LYS A 32 10.40 -16.43 -9.06
C LYS A 32 9.72 -15.55 -8.00
N LEU A 33 8.77 -14.71 -8.39
CA LEU A 33 8.00 -13.88 -7.47
C LEU A 33 7.19 -14.73 -6.48
N PHE A 34 6.52 -15.77 -6.96
CA PHE A 34 5.72 -16.67 -6.11
C PHE A 34 6.55 -17.56 -5.17
N LYS A 35 7.88 -17.62 -5.36
CA LYS A 35 8.81 -18.25 -4.41
C LYS A 35 9.24 -17.30 -3.29
N ASP A 36 8.98 -16.00 -3.41
CA ASP A 36 9.34 -15.02 -2.38
C ASP A 36 8.44 -15.20 -1.14
N PRO A 37 9.00 -15.57 0.04
CA PRO A 37 8.22 -15.74 1.25
C PRO A 37 7.55 -14.44 1.72
N LYS A 38 8.01 -13.28 1.23
CA LYS A 38 7.44 -11.98 1.58
C LYS A 38 6.16 -11.67 0.83
N LEU A 39 5.99 -12.20 -0.39
CA LEU A 39 4.92 -11.84 -1.30
C LEU A 39 3.49 -11.90 -0.69
N PRO A 40 3.12 -12.90 0.13
CA PRO A 40 1.79 -12.94 0.74
C PRO A 40 1.54 -11.75 1.69
N GLY A 41 2.50 -11.43 2.56
CA GLY A 41 2.40 -10.29 3.48
C GLY A 41 2.36 -8.95 2.73
N GLN A 42 3.15 -8.87 1.68
CA GLN A 42 3.19 -7.73 0.77
C GLN A 42 1.82 -7.47 0.11
N LEU A 43 1.17 -8.50 -0.42
CA LEU A 43 -0.15 -8.40 -1.03
C LEU A 43 -1.25 -8.11 0.00
N ALA A 44 -1.16 -8.68 1.20
CA ALA A 44 -2.08 -8.39 2.29
C ALA A 44 -2.02 -6.91 2.71
N PHE A 45 -0.81 -6.36 2.82
CA PHE A 45 -0.61 -4.94 3.13
C PHE A 45 -1.15 -4.04 2.04
N ILE A 46 -0.87 -4.33 0.76
CA ILE A 46 -1.43 -3.56 -0.36
C ILE A 46 -2.96 -3.62 -0.33
N LYS A 47 -3.55 -4.82 -0.25
CA LYS A 47 -5.01 -4.99 -0.22
C LYS A 47 -5.67 -4.28 0.97
N GLY A 48 -5.06 -4.34 2.14
CA GLY A 48 -5.60 -3.74 3.36
C GLY A 48 -5.56 -2.20 3.38
N ASN A 49 -4.66 -1.60 2.62
CA ASN A 49 -4.46 -0.14 2.57
C ASN A 49 -4.97 0.51 1.26
N PHE A 50 -5.16 -0.25 0.19
CA PHE A 50 -5.51 0.27 -1.14
C PHE A 50 -6.76 1.16 -1.11
N ASN A 51 -7.83 0.71 -0.45
CA ASN A 51 -9.08 1.46 -0.41
C ASN A 51 -8.93 2.81 0.31
N GLN A 52 -8.15 2.85 1.40
CA GLN A 52 -7.89 4.11 2.12
C GLN A 52 -7.03 5.07 1.31
N LEU A 53 -6.06 4.57 0.53
CA LEU A 53 -5.30 5.40 -0.40
C LEU A 53 -6.20 6.00 -1.49
N VAL A 54 -7.10 5.19 -2.06
CA VAL A 54 -8.08 5.68 -3.05
C VAL A 54 -8.96 6.76 -2.44
N HIS A 55 -9.52 6.55 -1.25
CA HIS A 55 -10.33 7.55 -0.57
C HIS A 55 -9.57 8.85 -0.29
N ALA A 56 -8.32 8.76 0.16
CA ALA A 56 -7.49 9.93 0.42
C ALA A 56 -7.21 10.71 -0.88
N ILE A 57 -6.89 10.02 -1.97
CA ILE A 57 -6.67 10.64 -3.28
C ILE A 57 -7.94 11.35 -3.76
N LEU A 58 -9.09 10.69 -3.68
CA LEU A 58 -10.38 11.28 -4.09
C LEU A 58 -10.71 12.51 -3.23
N SER A 59 -10.48 12.44 -1.92
CA SER A 59 -10.73 13.56 -1.01
C SER A 59 -9.81 14.75 -1.33
N LEU A 60 -8.53 14.49 -1.62
CA LEU A 60 -7.56 15.53 -2.00
C LEU A 60 -7.83 16.14 -3.40
N GLN A 61 -8.69 15.52 -4.21
CA GLN A 61 -9.13 16.09 -5.49
C GLN A 61 -10.29 17.09 -5.33
N GLU A 62 -10.92 17.14 -4.15
CA GLU A 62 -11.96 18.12 -3.84
C GLU A 62 -11.34 19.48 -3.46
N ARG A 63 -12.17 20.53 -3.44
CA ARG A 63 -11.74 21.84 -2.92
C ARG A 63 -11.70 21.80 -1.40
N LEU A 64 -10.53 21.50 -0.86
CA LEU A 64 -10.24 21.50 0.57
C LEU A 64 -9.41 22.71 0.98
N SER A 65 -9.50 23.11 2.24
CA SER A 65 -8.51 23.99 2.84
C SER A 65 -7.16 23.29 2.96
N LEU A 66 -6.11 24.09 3.11
CA LEU A 66 -4.76 23.56 3.32
C LEU A 66 -4.68 22.71 4.61
N ALA A 67 -5.37 23.11 5.67
CA ALA A 67 -5.39 22.38 6.93
C ALA A 67 -6.04 21.00 6.79
N GLU A 68 -7.17 20.91 6.09
CA GLU A 68 -7.84 19.63 5.78
C GLU A 68 -6.96 18.73 4.91
N SER A 69 -6.30 19.30 3.90
CA SER A 69 -5.39 18.55 3.02
C SER A 69 -4.20 17.96 3.79
N ILE A 70 -3.61 18.74 4.71
CA ILE A 70 -2.53 18.26 5.59
C ILE A 70 -3.05 17.16 6.52
N GLY A 71 -4.23 17.33 7.11
CA GLY A 71 -4.84 16.31 7.99
C GLY A 71 -5.06 14.98 7.29
N ILE A 72 -5.49 14.99 6.02
CA ILE A 72 -5.61 13.76 5.21
C ILE A 72 -4.25 13.10 4.99
N LEU A 73 -3.21 13.87 4.70
CA LEU A 73 -1.85 13.33 4.50
C LEU A 73 -1.27 12.72 5.79
N GLU A 74 -1.47 13.37 6.94
CA GLU A 74 -1.03 12.87 8.24
C GLU A 74 -1.77 11.58 8.60
N MET A 75 -3.10 11.53 8.38
CA MET A 75 -3.90 10.33 8.59
C MET A 75 -3.38 9.15 7.74
N VAL A 76 -3.13 9.37 6.44
CA VAL A 76 -2.61 8.31 5.55
C VAL A 76 -1.22 7.87 5.99
N GLN A 77 -0.36 8.81 6.38
CA GLN A 77 0.99 8.50 6.87
C GLN A 77 0.95 7.60 8.11
N MET A 78 0.06 7.87 9.07
CA MET A 78 -0.13 7.01 10.24
C MET A 78 -0.65 5.63 9.87
N GLN A 79 -1.60 5.54 8.93
CA GLN A 79 -2.22 4.27 8.52
C GLN A 79 -1.26 3.34 7.75
N LEU A 80 -0.29 3.90 7.03
CA LEU A 80 0.73 3.14 6.31
C LEU A 80 1.86 2.62 7.19
N THR A 81 1.83 2.88 8.50
CA THR A 81 2.82 2.31 9.43
C THR A 81 2.54 0.83 9.68
N VAL A 82 3.62 0.07 9.91
CA VAL A 82 3.55 -1.36 10.21
C VAL A 82 2.78 -1.59 11.52
N GLU A 83 2.98 -0.72 12.51
CA GLU A 83 2.33 -0.78 13.82
C GLU A 83 0.81 -0.63 13.73
N PHE A 84 0.34 0.34 12.94
CA PHE A 84 -1.09 0.55 12.74
C PHE A 84 -1.72 -0.60 11.97
N PHE A 85 -1.05 -1.07 10.90
CA PHE A 85 -1.51 -2.22 10.14
C PHE A 85 -1.56 -3.49 11.02
N ALA A 86 -0.60 -3.66 11.92
CA ALA A 86 -0.55 -4.77 12.85
C ALA A 86 -1.72 -4.76 13.84
N SER A 87 -1.99 -3.61 14.43
CA SER A 87 -3.14 -3.41 15.31
C SER A 87 -4.48 -3.68 14.59
N LYS A 88 -4.61 -3.20 13.35
CA LYS A 88 -5.81 -3.42 12.51
C LYS A 88 -6.02 -4.90 12.16
N LEU A 89 -4.94 -5.65 11.96
CA LEU A 89 -4.99 -7.10 11.71
C LEU A 89 -5.38 -7.89 12.95
N ASN A 90 -4.75 -7.60 14.09
CA ASN A 90 -4.99 -8.28 15.36
C ASN A 90 -6.44 -8.12 15.82
N SER A 91 -7.00 -6.92 15.63
CA SER A 91 -8.42 -6.65 15.92
C SER A 91 -9.41 -7.32 14.97
N THR A 92 -8.99 -7.71 13.76
CA THR A 92 -9.90 -8.21 12.71
C THR A 92 -9.88 -9.74 12.56
N LEU A 93 -8.83 -10.44 12.99
CA LEU A 93 -8.63 -11.84 12.59
C LEU A 93 -8.19 -12.83 13.67
N GLU A 94 -8.02 -12.45 14.95
CA GLU A 94 -7.53 -13.37 16.01
C GLU A 94 -6.35 -14.26 15.50
N LEU A 95 -5.40 -13.64 14.80
CA LEU A 95 -4.29 -14.37 14.21
C LEU A 95 -3.33 -14.82 15.31
N LYS A 96 -2.87 -16.07 15.21
CA LYS A 96 -1.79 -16.59 16.06
C LYS A 96 -0.46 -15.89 15.73
N ASP A 97 0.40 -15.76 16.74
CA ASP A 97 1.66 -15.00 16.68
C ASP A 97 2.59 -15.41 15.52
N ASP A 98 2.56 -16.68 15.13
CA ASP A 98 3.32 -17.25 14.02
C ASP A 98 2.90 -16.70 12.64
N GLN A 99 1.60 -16.44 12.43
CA GLN A 99 1.10 -15.84 11.19
C GLN A 99 1.34 -14.33 11.13
N LEU A 100 1.32 -13.67 12.28
CA LEU A 100 1.66 -12.25 12.41
C LEU A 100 3.16 -12.03 12.14
N ALA A 101 4.04 -12.87 12.67
CA ALA A 101 5.47 -12.80 12.42
C ALA A 101 5.82 -12.96 10.93
N LEU A 102 5.12 -13.83 10.20
CA LEU A 102 5.31 -14.01 8.75
C LEU A 102 4.81 -12.78 7.94
N LEU A 103 3.74 -12.12 8.42
CA LEU A 103 3.18 -10.94 7.77
C LEU A 103 4.00 -9.66 8.03
N PHE A 104 4.54 -9.48 9.24
CA PHE A 104 5.30 -8.28 9.64
C PHE A 104 6.81 -8.35 9.39
N SER A 105 7.39 -9.55 9.23
CA SER A 105 8.78 -9.69 8.78
C SER A 105 9.01 -9.26 7.32
N CYS A 106 7.91 -8.96 6.62
CA CYS A 106 7.84 -8.87 5.18
C CYS A 106 7.12 -7.58 4.73
N THR A 107 7.68 -6.43 5.07
CA THR A 107 7.24 -5.14 4.53
C THR A 107 7.37 -5.13 2.98
N PRO A 108 6.31 -4.78 2.22
CA PRO A 108 6.40 -4.58 0.78
C PRO A 108 7.10 -3.30 0.40
N ILE A 109 7.91 -3.42 -0.65
CA ILE A 109 8.43 -2.37 -1.56
C ILE A 109 8.84 -1.14 -0.78
N THR A 110 10.14 -1.12 -0.45
CA THR A 110 10.86 -0.05 0.24
C THR A 110 10.03 1.22 0.30
N SER A 111 9.71 1.67 1.51
CA SER A 111 8.99 2.92 1.77
C SER A 111 9.51 4.11 0.96
N VAL A 112 10.70 4.00 0.36
CA VAL A 112 11.33 4.86 -0.63
C VAL A 112 10.43 5.19 -1.83
N ASP A 113 9.72 4.23 -2.46
CA ASP A 113 8.92 4.54 -3.67
C ASP A 113 7.61 5.24 -3.31
N CYS A 114 6.92 4.81 -2.25
CA CYS A 114 5.80 5.56 -1.68
C CYS A 114 6.26 6.94 -1.19
N LYS A 115 7.40 7.04 -0.49
CA LYS A 115 7.96 8.34 -0.06
C LYS A 115 8.30 9.23 -1.25
N LYS A 116 8.80 8.70 -2.37
CA LYS A 116 9.05 9.48 -3.59
C LYS A 116 7.75 10.04 -4.17
N VAL A 117 6.70 9.21 -4.24
CA VAL A 117 5.38 9.65 -4.73
C VAL A 117 4.79 10.71 -3.81
N PHE A 118 4.83 10.50 -2.49
CA PHE A 118 4.36 11.49 -1.51
C PHE A 118 5.22 12.77 -1.48
N SER A 119 6.54 12.67 -1.63
CA SER A 119 7.42 13.84 -1.76
C SER A 119 7.15 14.63 -3.03
N LYS A 120 6.86 13.95 -4.15
CA LYS A 120 6.46 14.59 -5.41
C LYS A 120 5.11 15.30 -5.25
N LEU A 121 4.14 14.65 -4.59
CA LEU A 121 2.84 15.27 -4.30
C LEU A 121 3.02 16.50 -3.41
N LYS A 122 3.86 16.39 -2.37
CA LYS A 122 4.18 17.49 -1.46
C LYS A 122 4.86 18.66 -2.16
N SER A 123 5.78 18.42 -3.10
CA SER A 123 6.41 19.50 -3.86
C SER A 123 5.41 20.20 -4.78
N LEU A 124 4.58 19.44 -5.51
CA LEU A 124 3.56 20.01 -6.39
C LEU A 124 2.55 20.87 -5.63
N LEU A 125 2.10 20.43 -4.46
CA LEU A 125 1.20 21.19 -3.60
C LEU A 125 1.88 22.43 -3.01
N SER A 126 3.18 22.37 -2.73
CA SER A 126 3.96 23.54 -2.29
C SER A 126 4.12 24.56 -3.41
N ASP A 127 4.40 24.12 -4.65
CA ASP A 127 4.60 24.98 -5.82
C ASP A 127 3.30 25.71 -6.20
N GLN A 128 2.16 25.02 -6.15
CA GLN A 128 0.84 25.65 -6.34
C GLN A 128 0.54 26.71 -5.27
N ARG A 129 1.02 26.52 -4.04
CA ARG A 129 0.86 27.50 -2.96
C ARG A 129 1.64 28.79 -3.24
N THR A 130 2.85 28.69 -3.80
CA THR A 130 3.67 29.85 -4.19
C THR A 130 2.99 30.64 -5.32
N SER A 131 2.46 29.94 -6.33
CA SER A 131 1.72 30.54 -7.44
C SER A 131 0.46 31.30 -6.99
N LEU A 132 -0.28 30.77 -6.01
CA LEU A 132 -1.45 31.46 -5.44
C LEU A 132 -1.07 32.69 -4.60
N THR A 133 0.09 32.66 -3.94
CA THR A 133 0.57 33.80 -3.15
C THR A 133 1.06 34.93 -4.05
N GLU A 134 1.66 34.61 -5.20
CA GLU A 134 2.07 35.58 -6.21
C GLU A 134 0.87 36.22 -6.92
N ALA A 135 -0.17 35.45 -7.23
CA ALA A 135 -1.40 35.96 -7.86
C ALA A 135 -2.25 36.89 -6.96
N CYS A 136 -2.08 36.81 -5.64
CA CYS A 136 -2.73 37.73 -4.69
C CYS A 136 -1.93 39.02 -4.43
N ASN A 137 -0.70 39.14 -4.93
CA ASN A 137 0.18 40.30 -4.71
C ASN A 137 0.33 41.20 -5.96
N THR A 138 -0.49 40.98 -7.00
CA THR A 138 -0.66 41.84 -8.19
C THR A 138 -2.09 42.31 -8.30
#